data_AF-A0A7J4U6Y6-F1
#
_entry.id   AF-A0A7J4U6Y6-F1
#
_cell.length_a   1.000
_cell.length_b   1.000
_cell.length_c   1.000
_cell.angle_alpha   90.00
_cell.angle_beta   90.00
_cell.angle_gamma   90.00
#
_symmetry.space_group_name_H-M   'P 1'
#
loop_
_entity.id
_entity.type
_entity.pdbx_description
1 polymer ?
#
loop_
_entity_poly.entity_id
_entity_poly.type
_entity_poly.pdbx_seq_one_letter_code
_entity_poly.pdbx_strand_id
1 'polypeptide(L)'
;GEKGTVLVYNQSFEIGRLKELAEHFPEHKEWIDNVLKRIVDLLVPFREFSYYNPKQQGSASIKEVLPAITGKSYKGMEIGDGGTASVEFYNMCYNNGKDVREALLKYCELDTLAEVMIVEKLKGLI
;
A
#
# COMPACT_ATOMS: atom_id res chain seq x y z
N GLY A 1 10.03 -5.00 -13.88
CA GLY A 1 10.55 -6.20 -14.58
C GLY A 1 9.44 -6.86 -15.37
N GLU A 2 9.76 -7.92 -16.11
CA GLU A 2 8.85 -8.53 -17.11
C GLU A 2 8.07 -9.75 -16.60
N LYS A 3 8.40 -10.26 -15.40
CA LYS A 3 7.87 -11.52 -14.86
C LYS A 3 7.58 -11.41 -13.36
N GLY A 4 6.79 -12.35 -12.84
CA GLY A 4 6.42 -12.45 -11.43
C GLY A 4 5.17 -11.65 -11.07
N THR A 5 4.69 -11.85 -9.85
CA THR A 5 3.52 -11.16 -9.30
C THR A 5 3.89 -9.75 -8.84
N VAL A 6 3.02 -8.77 -9.11
CA VAL A 6 3.06 -7.46 -8.46
C VAL A 6 2.02 -7.50 -7.35
N LEU A 7 2.49 -7.70 -6.13
CA LEU A 7 1.61 -7.70 -4.97
C LEU A 7 1.31 -6.24 -4.57
N VAL A 8 0.06 -5.96 -4.25
CA VAL A 8 -0.40 -4.66 -3.75
C VAL A 8 -1.43 -4.87 -2.66
N TYR A 9 -1.66 -3.85 -1.83
CA TYR A 9 -2.79 -3.80 -0.90
C TYR A 9 -3.88 -2.84 -1.41
N ASN A 10 -5.07 -3.36 -1.73
CA ASN A 10 -6.19 -2.64 -2.36
C ASN A 10 -5.95 -2.30 -3.86
N GLN A 11 -6.02 -3.33 -4.71
CA GLN A 11 -5.68 -3.23 -6.14
C GLN A 11 -6.48 -2.18 -6.91
N SER A 12 -7.72 -1.90 -6.52
CA SER A 12 -8.58 -0.95 -7.23
C SER A 12 -7.97 0.44 -7.27
N PHE A 13 -7.31 0.86 -6.18
CA PHE A 13 -6.63 2.15 -6.12
C PHE A 13 -5.40 2.17 -7.04
N GLU A 14 -4.51 1.19 -6.89
CA GLU A 14 -3.27 1.09 -7.66
C GLU A 14 -3.53 1.00 -9.18
N ILE A 15 -4.48 0.15 -9.58
CA ILE A 15 -4.89 0.01 -10.98
C ILE A 15 -5.43 1.34 -11.53
N GLY A 16 -6.22 2.07 -10.73
CA GLY A 16 -6.75 3.38 -11.12
C GLY A 16 -5.63 4.39 -11.39
N ARG A 17 -4.69 4.54 -10.44
CA ARG A 17 -3.55 5.45 -10.58
C ARG A 17 -2.66 5.08 -11.78
N LEU A 18 -2.38 3.79 -11.98
CA LEU A 18 -1.59 3.33 -13.12
C LEU A 18 -2.26 3.62 -14.46
N LYS A 19 -3.58 3.44 -14.58
CA LYS A 19 -4.32 3.78 -15.80
C LYS A 19 -4.27 5.27 -16.11
N GLU A 20 -4.46 6.12 -15.11
CA GLU A 20 -4.33 7.58 -15.27
C GLU A 20 -2.92 7.97 -15.71
N LEU A 21 -1.88 7.35 -15.14
CA LEU A 21 -0.50 7.55 -15.58
C LEU A 21 -0.29 7.11 -17.04
N ALA A 22 -0.90 6.01 -17.48
CA ALA A 22 -0.81 5.56 -18.87
C ALA A 22 -1.52 6.51 -19.86
N GLU A 23 -2.53 7.25 -19.41
CA GLU A 23 -3.20 8.29 -20.20
C GLU A 23 -2.34 9.55 -20.31
N HIS A 24 -1.71 9.98 -19.21
CA HIS A 24 -0.86 11.17 -19.17
C HIS A 24 0.54 10.97 -19.76
N PHE A 25 1.06 9.73 -19.72
CA PHE A 25 2.39 9.36 -20.20
C PHE A 25 2.30 8.13 -21.13
N PRO A 26 1.80 8.31 -22.37
CA PRO A 26 1.55 7.20 -23.30
C PRO A 26 2.80 6.35 -23.62
N GLU A 27 4.00 6.91 -23.52
CA GLU A 27 5.28 6.23 -23.70
C GLU A 27 5.49 5.08 -22.70
N HIS A 28 4.80 5.09 -21.56
CA HIS A 28 4.88 4.05 -20.54
C HIS A 28 3.69 3.07 -20.58
N LYS A 29 2.73 3.27 -21.48
CA LYS A 29 1.48 2.50 -21.51
C LYS A 29 1.70 1.00 -21.65
N GLU A 30 2.57 0.56 -22.57
CA GLU A 30 2.84 -0.87 -22.78
C GLU A 30 3.41 -1.53 -21.52
N TRP A 31 4.31 -0.83 -20.83
CA TRP A 31 4.88 -1.30 -19.57
C TRP A 31 3.81 -1.37 -18.47
N ILE A 32 2.98 -0.33 -18.35
CA ILE A 32 1.87 -0.29 -17.39
C ILE A 32 0.88 -1.43 -17.67
N ASP A 33 0.48 -1.64 -18.92
CA ASP A 33 -0.43 -2.72 -19.31
C ASP A 33 0.15 -4.11 -18.97
N ASN A 34 1.47 -4.29 -19.05
CA ASN A 34 2.13 -5.50 -18.58
C ASN A 34 2.07 -5.65 -17.05
N VAL A 35 2.30 -4.57 -16.30
CA VAL A 35 2.20 -4.54 -14.84
C VAL A 35 0.78 -4.88 -14.38
N LEU A 36 -0.24 -4.25 -14.97
CA LEU A 36 -1.65 -4.43 -14.61
C LEU A 36 -2.09 -5.89 -14.68
N LYS A 37 -1.60 -6.67 -15.66
CA LYS A 37 -1.90 -8.10 -15.82
C LYS A 37 -1.33 -8.99 -14.72
N ARG A 38 -0.39 -8.47 -13.93
CA ARG A 38 0.36 -9.22 -12.90
C ARG A 38 0.00 -8.78 -11.48
N ILE A 39 -0.93 -7.84 -11.32
CA ILE A 39 -1.38 -7.35 -10.02
C ILE A 39 -2.17 -8.44 -9.29
N VAL A 40 -1.82 -8.65 -8.02
CA VAL A 40 -2.55 -9.50 -7.08
C VAL A 40 -2.77 -8.71 -5.80
N ASP A 41 -4.00 -8.74 -5.28
CA ASP A 41 -4.39 -7.97 -4.10
C ASP A 41 -4.23 -8.78 -2.80
N LEU A 42 -3.32 -8.33 -1.94
CA LEU A 42 -3.08 -8.90 -0.61
C LEU A 42 -4.25 -8.61 0.35
N LEU A 43 -5.14 -7.67 0.03
CA LEU A 43 -6.34 -7.41 0.83
C LEU A 43 -7.33 -8.58 0.82
N VAL A 44 -7.38 -9.36 -0.27
CA VAL A 44 -8.43 -10.37 -0.53
C VAL A 44 -8.58 -11.39 0.60
N PRO A 45 -7.51 -12.06 1.08
CA PRO A 45 -7.64 -13.06 2.14
C PRO A 45 -8.23 -12.51 3.45
N PHE A 46 -8.00 -11.23 3.75
CA PHE A 46 -8.51 -10.58 4.95
C PHE A 46 -9.94 -10.08 4.78
N ARG A 47 -10.27 -9.53 3.61
CA ARG A 47 -11.62 -9.04 3.30
C ARG A 47 -12.64 -10.19 3.20
N GLU A 48 -12.21 -11.35 2.71
CA GLU A 48 -13.05 -12.54 2.57
C GLU A 48 -13.01 -13.45 3.81
N PHE A 49 -12.31 -13.04 4.87
CA PHE A 49 -12.12 -13.83 6.09
C PHE A 49 -11.51 -15.23 5.86
N SER A 50 -10.82 -15.45 4.74
CA SER A 50 -10.00 -16.66 4.53
C SER A 50 -8.87 -16.75 5.56
N TYR A 51 -8.38 -15.59 6.01
CA TYR A 51 -7.62 -15.45 7.24
C TYR A 51 -8.24 -14.34 8.10
N TYR A 52 -8.39 -14.59 9.39
CA TYR A 52 -8.88 -13.58 10.33
C TYR A 52 -8.24 -13.71 11.71
N ASN A 53 -7.87 -12.58 12.27
CA ASN A 53 -7.42 -12.42 13.65
C ASN A 53 -8.40 -11.50 14.41
N PRO A 54 -8.91 -11.89 15.59
CA PRO A 54 -9.86 -11.08 16.36
C PRO A 54 -9.38 -9.65 16.66
N LYS A 55 -8.06 -9.41 16.71
CA LYS A 55 -7.49 -8.05 16.90
C LYS A 55 -7.81 -7.09 15.76
N GLN A 56 -8.19 -7.59 14.58
CA GLN A 56 -8.61 -6.77 13.44
C GLN A 56 -9.97 -6.07 13.66
N GLN A 57 -10.79 -6.55 14.60
CA GLN A 57 -12.11 -5.97 14.91
C GLN A 57 -13.00 -5.77 13.66
N GLY A 58 -12.98 -6.74 12.73
CA GLY A 58 -13.72 -6.68 11.47
C GLY A 58 -13.11 -5.82 10.37
N SER A 59 -11.98 -5.15 10.62
CA SER A 59 -11.27 -4.35 9.61
C SER A 59 -10.28 -5.19 8.81
N ALA A 60 -10.31 -5.02 7.49
CA ALA A 60 -9.31 -5.57 6.57
C ALA A 60 -8.29 -4.51 6.12
N SER A 61 -8.29 -3.30 6.70
CA SER A 61 -7.26 -2.31 6.35
C SER A 61 -5.88 -2.77 6.78
N ILE A 62 -4.84 -2.42 6.02
CA ILE A 62 -3.46 -2.80 6.35
C ILE A 62 -3.04 -2.35 7.75
N LYS A 63 -3.62 -1.25 8.24
CA LYS A 63 -3.34 -0.67 9.56
C LYS A 63 -3.86 -1.51 10.72
N GLU A 64 -4.92 -2.28 10.50
CA GLU A 64 -5.47 -3.19 11.50
C GLU A 64 -4.90 -4.61 11.31
N VAL A 65 -4.65 -5.00 10.06
CA VAL A 65 -4.06 -6.31 9.72
C VAL A 65 -2.60 -6.42 10.17
N LEU A 66 -1.77 -5.42 9.87
CA LEU A 66 -0.35 -5.42 10.21
C LEU A 66 -0.10 -5.68 11.71
N PRO A 67 -0.69 -4.92 12.66
CA PRO A 67 -0.48 -5.16 14.09
C PRO A 67 -1.11 -6.46 14.57
N ALA A 68 -2.24 -6.88 14.00
CA ALA A 68 -2.89 -8.12 14.39
C ALA A 68 -1.99 -9.34 14.18
N ILE A 69 -1.22 -9.36 13.09
CA ILE A 69 -0.41 -10.51 12.67
C ILE A 69 1.06 -10.37 13.05
N THR A 70 1.61 -9.15 13.01
CA THR A 70 3.05 -8.92 13.19
C THR A 70 3.40 -8.23 14.52
N GLY A 71 2.43 -7.56 15.15
CA GLY A 71 2.66 -6.66 16.28
C GLY A 71 3.29 -5.31 15.91
N LYS A 72 3.67 -5.08 14.65
CA LYS A 72 4.15 -3.79 14.14
C LYS A 72 2.97 -2.91 13.71
N SER A 73 3.15 -1.59 13.71
CA SER A 73 2.08 -0.65 13.35
C SER A 73 2.64 0.67 12.87
N TYR A 74 1.76 1.50 12.29
CA TYR A 74 2.03 2.90 11.92
C TYR A 74 2.02 3.85 13.13
N LYS A 75 1.82 3.34 14.36
CA LYS A 75 1.70 4.16 15.57
C LYS A 75 3.01 4.88 15.87
N GLY A 76 2.91 6.19 16.11
CA GLY A 76 4.05 7.04 16.44
C GLY A 76 4.77 7.64 15.24
N MET A 77 4.30 7.38 14.02
CA MET A 77 4.77 8.08 12.83
C MET A 77 4.19 9.49 12.77
N GLU A 78 4.97 10.44 12.25
CA GLU A 78 4.50 11.80 11.96
C GLU A 78 3.40 11.80 10.90
N ILE A 79 3.56 10.96 9.86
CA ILE A 79 2.54 10.68 8.86
C ILE A 79 2.25 9.18 8.92
N GLY A 80 1.01 8.83 9.31
CA GLY A 80 0.58 7.45 9.53
C GLY A 80 -0.68 7.07 8.74
N ASP A 81 -1.16 7.92 7.83
CA ASP A 81 -2.30 7.64 6.96
C ASP A 81 -2.20 8.31 5.59
N GLY A 82 -2.76 7.64 4.58
CA GLY A 82 -2.70 8.10 3.20
C GLY A 82 -3.44 9.41 2.93
N GLY A 83 -4.46 9.75 3.73
CA GLY A 83 -5.15 11.03 3.62
C GLY A 83 -4.24 12.18 4.02
N THR A 84 -3.66 12.10 5.21
CA THR A 84 -2.66 13.05 5.70
C THR A 84 -1.44 13.10 4.76
N ALA A 85 -0.93 11.95 4.31
CA ALA A 85 0.19 11.90 3.37
C ALA A 85 -0.12 12.69 2.08
N SER A 86 -1.32 12.53 1.52
CA SER A 86 -1.74 13.24 0.30
C SER A 86 -1.85 14.74 0.51
N VAL A 87 -2.44 15.16 1.65
CA VAL A 87 -2.61 16.58 2.00
C VAL A 87 -1.26 17.25 2.24
N GLU A 88 -0.38 16.63 3.01
CA GLU A 88 0.94 17.18 3.33
C GLU A 88 1.84 17.24 2.09
N PHE A 89 1.79 16.22 1.22
CA PHE A 89 2.48 16.27 -0.07
C PHE A 89 1.98 17.44 -0.93
N TYR A 90 0.66 17.62 -1.04
CA TYR A 90 0.09 18.75 -1.78
C TYR A 90 0.53 20.09 -1.20
N ASN A 91 0.48 20.24 0.13
CA ASN A 91 0.87 21.47 0.81
C ASN A 91 2.35 21.81 0.59
N MET A 92 3.23 20.81 0.71
CA MET A 92 4.66 20.96 0.46
C MET A 92 4.95 21.39 -0.99
N CYS A 93 4.23 20.83 -1.96
CA CYS A 93 4.46 21.13 -3.38
C CYS A 93 3.83 22.47 -3.84
N TYR A 94 2.68 22.86 -3.29
CA TYR A 94 1.85 23.91 -3.90
C TYR A 94 1.42 25.04 -2.96
N ASN A 95 1.51 24.87 -1.64
CA ASN A 95 1.03 25.85 -0.65
C ASN A 95 2.12 26.41 0.27
N ASN A 96 3.40 26.26 -0.09
CA ASN A 96 4.53 26.62 0.77
C ASN A 96 4.44 25.97 2.16
N GLY A 97 3.94 24.73 2.22
CA GLY A 97 3.87 23.92 3.43
C GLY A 97 5.25 23.58 3.97
N LYS A 98 5.28 22.95 5.14
CA LYS A 98 6.53 22.46 5.73
C LYS A 98 7.16 21.40 4.84
N ASP A 99 8.49 21.31 4.85
CA ASP A 99 9.18 20.17 4.23
C ASP A 99 8.98 18.92 5.10
N VAL A 100 8.07 18.06 4.63
CA VAL A 100 7.71 16.78 5.27
C VAL A 100 8.29 15.58 4.52
N ARG A 101 9.25 15.80 3.61
CA ARG A 101 9.76 14.75 2.71
C ARG A 101 10.25 13.52 3.44
N GLU A 102 11.00 13.70 4.53
CA GLU A 102 11.50 12.57 5.32
C GLU A 102 10.36 11.76 5.98
N ALA A 103 9.33 12.44 6.48
CA ALA A 103 8.16 11.79 7.07
C ALA A 103 7.38 10.99 6.02
N LEU A 104 7.19 11.55 4.82
CA LEU A 104 6.54 10.87 3.69
C LEU A 104 7.34 9.65 3.24
N LEU A 105 8.67 9.76 3.13
CA LEU A 105 9.53 8.63 2.75
C LEU A 105 9.45 7.49 3.76
N LYS A 106 9.47 7.80 5.06
CA LYS A 106 9.29 6.79 6.12
C LYS A 106 7.91 6.12 6.06
N TYR A 107 6.87 6.89 5.76
CA TYR A 107 5.53 6.35 5.54
C TYR A 107 5.49 5.37 4.35
N CYS A 108 6.01 5.78 3.19
CA CYS A 108 6.05 4.93 1.99
C CYS A 108 6.89 3.66 2.19
N GLU A 109 8.02 3.77 2.90
CA GLU A 109 8.85 2.61 3.25
C GLU A 109 8.05 1.59 4.06
N LEU A 110 7.33 2.04 5.10
CA LEU A 110 6.53 1.14 5.93
C LEU A 110 5.34 0.55 5.15
N ASP A 111 4.71 1.32 4.26
CA ASP A 111 3.56 0.84 3.46
C ASP A 111 3.95 -0.38 2.62
N THR A 112 5.13 -0.32 1.98
CA THR A 112 5.67 -1.46 1.22
C THR A 112 6.13 -2.59 2.13
N LEU A 113 6.84 -2.27 3.22
CA LEU A 113 7.40 -3.27 4.13
C LEU A 113 6.30 -4.02 4.89
N ALA A 114 5.16 -3.39 5.15
CA ALA A 114 4.00 -3.99 5.79
C ALA A 114 3.47 -5.19 4.99
N GLU A 115 3.36 -5.06 3.66
CA GLU A 115 2.94 -6.17 2.80
C GLU A 115 3.92 -7.35 2.86
N VAL A 116 5.23 -7.07 2.85
CA VAL A 116 6.28 -8.11 2.98
C VAL A 116 6.14 -8.86 4.30
N MET A 117 6.04 -8.13 5.42
CA MET A 117 5.90 -8.72 6.75
C MET A 117 4.63 -9.56 6.88
N ILE A 118 3.53 -9.11 6.29
CA ILE A 118 2.27 -9.87 6.27
C ILE A 118 2.46 -11.18 5.51
N VAL A 119 3.04 -11.14 4.31
CA VAL A 119 3.28 -12.35 3.49
C VAL A 119 4.22 -13.32 4.21
N GLU A 120 5.30 -12.85 4.83
CA GLU A 120 6.21 -13.68 5.61
C GLU A 120 5.49 -14.40 6.76
N LYS A 121 4.60 -13.69 7.47
CA LYS A 121 3.80 -14.30 8.53
C LYS A 121 2.80 -15.32 8.01
N LEU A 122 2.11 -15.04 6.91
CA LEU A 122 1.18 -15.98 6.30
C LEU A 122 1.88 -17.26 5.81
N LYS A 123 3.07 -17.13 5.22
CA LYS A 123 3.88 -18.28 4.77
C LYS A 123 4.30 -19.19 5.92
N GLY A 124 4.53 -18.65 7.12
CA GLY A 124 4.87 -19.45 8.30
C GLY A 124 3.71 -20.23 8.93
N LEU A 125 2.50 -20.11 8.40
CA LEU A 125 1.34 -20.89 8.84
C LEU A 125 1.20 -22.23 8.09
N ILE A 126 2.01 -22.42 7.05
CA ILE A 126 2.04 -23.58 6.16
C ILE A 126 3.32 -24.39 6.46
#